data_AF-A0A6G0XGZ3-F1
#
_entry.id   AF-A0A6G0XGZ3-F1
#
_cell.length_a   1.000
_cell.length_b   1.000
_cell.length_c   1.000
_cell.angle_alpha   90.00
_cell.angle_beta   90.00
_cell.angle_gamma   90.00
#
_symmetry.space_group_name_H-M   'P 1'
#
loop_
_entity.id
_entity.type
_entity.pdbx_description
1 polymer ?
#
loop_
_entity_poly.entity_id
_entity_poly.type
_entity_poly.pdbx_seq_one_letter_code
_entity_poly.pdbx_strand_id
1 'polypeptide(L)'
;MLMPVVWPMTLFLVLDFVAGCKSSNSAESTFMVSMGALGMIRTADSVQRATSYLPPYIGECLGSVNASFLLETISPSLREPACAKAYATAVTLQADVTVLTSSTSQNISSSTVFSTVCTSLSDLVPCLDYSVFPSLLSVVANESCCSPLFDATTTNFGSNLTALLTTFLHHVSDVICSTQSFPNDAKQPTCGSTFVESFLAPAARNNPWVLLMNALNAIQIPNDQGVAAMSGFVFRSTINTTKPAIFTKPFLPDSCVQPVDTLLAWIRSFPLLKTPWFGLHPSQLFEDNDCMPGDVVLDLLGDSYHPFLTGISTLINGSCFHLANGYSQLLPTISKLNLFSTSLKLLTVPASTIATPQPTLSTPNVRSTSPSTPFPFTLGLFIFLAAIWDLL
;
A
#
# COMPACT_ATOMS: atom_id res chain seq x y z
N MET A 1 22.43 31.64 56.08
CA MET A 1 23.70 31.52 55.34
C MET A 1 24.08 30.05 55.34
N LEU A 2 24.17 29.45 54.14
CA LEU A 2 24.81 28.16 53.80
C LEU A 2 24.12 26.81 54.20
N MET A 3 23.64 26.10 53.16
CA MET A 3 23.68 24.63 52.98
C MET A 3 25.14 24.10 53.01
N PRO A 4 25.51 22.78 52.92
CA PRO A 4 24.79 21.60 52.35
C PRO A 4 25.11 20.18 52.95
N VAL A 5 24.64 19.13 52.23
CA VAL A 5 25.06 17.68 52.16
C VAL A 5 24.70 16.80 53.39
N VAL A 6 24.07 15.61 53.33
CA VAL A 6 24.28 14.40 52.49
C VAL A 6 23.00 13.55 52.43
N TRP A 7 22.59 13.14 51.22
CA TRP A 7 21.62 12.06 50.96
C TRP A 7 22.35 10.71 50.91
N PRO A 8 21.79 9.60 51.42
CA PRO A 8 22.37 8.28 51.18
C PRO A 8 21.97 7.78 49.78
N MET A 9 22.97 7.22 49.09
CA MET A 9 22.90 6.53 47.82
C MET A 9 21.85 5.42 47.84
N THR A 10 20.79 5.58 47.05
CA THR A 10 20.01 4.44 46.55
C THR A 10 20.73 3.92 45.31
N LEU A 11 21.47 2.84 45.51
CA LEU A 11 22.02 2.00 44.46
C LEU A 11 20.86 1.40 43.65
N PHE A 12 20.39 2.12 42.63
CA PHE A 12 19.60 1.51 41.56
C PHE A 12 20.57 0.63 40.78
N LEU A 13 20.49 -0.67 41.03
CA LEU A 13 20.89 -1.69 40.07
C LEU A 13 20.19 -1.36 38.75
N VAL A 14 20.93 -0.77 37.82
CA VAL A 14 20.64 -0.86 36.39
C VAL A 14 20.87 -2.32 36.04
N LEU A 15 19.88 -3.15 36.35
CA LEU A 15 19.68 -4.37 35.60
C LEU A 15 19.36 -3.90 34.19
N ASP A 16 20.35 -4.00 33.30
CA ASP A 16 20.11 -4.14 31.88
C ASP A 16 19.23 -5.38 31.70
N PHE A 17 17.92 -5.21 31.92
CA PHE A 17 16.94 -6.04 31.27
C PHE A 17 17.19 -5.82 29.79
N VAL A 18 17.87 -6.77 29.16
CA VAL A 18 17.71 -7.02 27.73
C VAL A 18 16.24 -7.43 27.58
N ALA A 19 15.35 -6.45 27.59
CA ALA A 19 13.93 -6.64 27.41
C ALA A 19 13.77 -7.17 25.98
N GLY A 20 13.33 -8.41 25.85
CA GLY A 20 13.02 -8.97 24.54
C GLY A 20 12.01 -8.08 23.81
N CYS A 21 12.10 -8.07 22.49
CA CYS A 21 11.18 -7.31 21.66
C CYS A 21 9.74 -7.72 21.93
N LYS A 22 8.87 -6.73 22.07
CA LYS A 22 7.49 -6.93 22.48
C LYS A 22 6.61 -7.05 21.26
N SER A 23 5.83 -8.12 21.18
CA SER A 23 4.79 -8.24 20.15
C SER A 23 3.70 -7.19 20.35
N SER A 24 3.18 -6.62 19.27
CA SER A 24 2.03 -5.70 19.27
C SER A 24 0.75 -6.33 19.83
N ASN A 25 0.67 -7.66 19.83
CA ASN A 25 -0.44 -8.43 20.39
C ASN A 25 -0.25 -8.76 21.89
N SER A 26 0.88 -8.39 22.48
CA SER A 26 1.16 -8.65 23.90
C SER A 26 0.60 -7.54 24.79
N ALA A 27 0.12 -7.91 25.99
CA ALA A 27 -0.32 -6.95 27.00
C ALA A 27 0.80 -5.99 27.45
N GLU A 28 2.06 -6.37 27.21
CA GLU A 28 3.25 -5.58 27.54
C GLU A 28 3.64 -4.59 26.44
N SER A 29 2.98 -4.64 25.27
CA SER A 29 3.27 -3.79 24.12
C SER A 29 3.34 -2.32 24.53
N THR A 30 4.52 -1.73 24.34
CA THR A 30 4.77 -0.32 24.62
C THR A 30 3.85 0.56 23.78
N PHE A 31 3.60 0.18 22.53
CA PHE A 31 2.68 0.86 21.63
C PHE A 31 1.24 0.84 22.14
N MET A 32 0.72 -0.34 22.52
CA MET A 32 -0.66 -0.45 23.01
C MET A 32 -0.86 0.30 24.33
N VAL A 33 0.10 0.22 25.24
CA VAL A 33 0.06 0.94 26.53
C VAL A 33 0.05 2.45 26.32
N SER A 34 0.93 2.96 25.45
CA SER A 34 1.01 4.41 25.17
C SER A 34 -0.23 4.92 24.42
N MET A 35 -0.72 4.19 23.41
CA MET A 35 -1.96 4.53 22.72
C MET A 35 -3.19 4.50 23.64
N GLY A 36 -3.25 3.54 24.57
CA GLY A 36 -4.29 3.47 25.60
C GLY A 36 -4.25 4.66 26.55
N ALA A 37 -3.06 5.07 27.00
CA ALA A 37 -2.87 6.26 27.84
C ALA A 37 -3.30 7.56 27.14
N LEU A 38 -3.21 7.60 25.81
CA LEU A 38 -3.62 8.73 24.99
C LEU A 38 -5.11 8.69 24.59
N GLY A 39 -5.85 7.67 25.00
CA GLY A 39 -7.27 7.49 24.67
C GLY A 39 -7.54 7.22 23.19
N MET A 40 -6.51 6.86 22.41
CA MET A 40 -6.62 6.68 20.96
C MET A 40 -7.06 5.27 20.54
N ILE A 41 -6.96 4.29 21.43
CA ILE A 41 -7.51 2.95 21.21
C ILE A 41 -8.71 2.75 22.14
N ARG A 42 -9.90 2.64 21.54
CA ARG A 42 -11.13 2.30 22.28
C ARG A 42 -11.25 0.79 22.56
N THR A 43 -10.62 -0.06 21.74
CA THR A 43 -10.59 -1.52 21.92
C THR A 43 -9.26 -2.11 21.41
N ALA A 44 -8.59 -2.91 22.25
CA ALA A 44 -7.35 -3.62 21.89
C ALA A 44 -7.52 -4.52 20.64
N ASP A 45 -8.74 -5.01 20.42
CA ASP A 45 -9.13 -5.86 19.30
C ASP A 45 -8.85 -5.28 17.91
N SER A 46 -8.86 -3.95 17.76
CA SER A 46 -8.70 -3.31 16.45
C SER A 46 -7.25 -3.36 15.97
N VAL A 47 -6.31 -3.10 16.87
CA VAL A 47 -4.87 -3.26 16.58
C VAL A 47 -4.52 -4.74 16.48
N GLN A 48 -5.04 -5.56 17.39
CA GLN A 48 -4.78 -7.00 17.38
C GLN A 48 -5.21 -7.68 16.08
N ARG A 49 -6.37 -7.31 15.51
CA ARG A 49 -6.80 -7.78 14.19
C ARG A 49 -5.94 -7.26 13.05
N ALA A 50 -5.45 -6.03 13.13
CA ALA A 50 -4.56 -5.49 12.10
C ALA A 50 -3.17 -6.14 12.14
N THR A 51 -2.68 -6.49 13.34
CA THR A 51 -1.32 -7.00 13.54
C THR A 51 -1.21 -8.53 13.58
N SER A 52 -2.33 -9.27 13.73
CA SER A 52 -2.33 -10.74 13.65
C SER A 52 -1.91 -11.29 12.29
N TYR A 53 -2.03 -10.48 11.23
CA TYR A 53 -1.66 -10.86 9.86
C TYR A 53 -0.30 -10.29 9.43
N LEU A 54 0.41 -9.61 10.34
CA LEU A 54 1.73 -9.06 10.03
C LEU A 54 2.82 -10.09 10.37
N PRO A 55 3.97 -10.03 9.67
CA PRO A 55 5.11 -10.85 10.05
C PRO A 55 5.53 -10.58 11.49
N PRO A 56 6.06 -11.60 12.19
CA PRO A 56 6.51 -11.46 13.58
C PRO A 56 7.41 -10.25 13.79
N TYR A 57 8.36 -10.00 12.87
CA TYR A 57 9.28 -8.86 12.96
C TYR A 57 8.59 -7.48 12.90
N ILE A 58 7.44 -7.37 12.23
CA ILE A 58 6.66 -6.13 12.19
C ILE A 58 5.85 -5.99 13.47
N GLY A 59 5.22 -7.07 13.92
CA GLY A 59 4.51 -7.09 15.20
C GLY A 59 5.43 -6.77 16.37
N GLU A 60 6.66 -7.29 16.36
CA GLU A 60 7.69 -7.03 17.38
C GLU A 60 8.22 -5.59 17.32
N CYS A 61 8.47 -5.07 16.12
CA CYS A 61 8.86 -3.67 15.95
C CYS A 61 7.73 -2.73 16.44
N LEU A 62 6.52 -2.88 15.90
CA LEU A 62 5.36 -2.07 16.29
C LEU A 62 5.08 -2.18 17.78
N GLY A 63 5.13 -3.39 18.35
CA GLY A 63 4.84 -3.58 19.77
C GLY A 63 5.88 -2.97 20.71
N SER A 64 7.10 -2.74 20.23
CA SER A 64 8.21 -2.17 21.00
C SER A 64 8.28 -0.64 20.91
N VAL A 65 7.80 -0.04 19.82
CA VAL A 65 7.80 1.41 19.62
C VAL A 65 6.87 2.12 20.61
N ASN A 66 7.29 3.27 21.13
CA ASN A 66 6.48 4.12 22.00
C ASN A 66 5.62 5.10 21.18
N ALA A 67 4.29 4.94 21.23
CA ALA A 67 3.36 5.78 20.48
C ALA A 67 3.33 7.24 20.94
N SER A 68 3.62 7.52 22.22
CA SER A 68 3.74 8.90 22.71
C SER A 68 4.91 9.62 22.06
N PHE A 69 6.06 8.95 21.94
CA PHE A 69 7.23 9.51 21.28
C PHE A 69 7.02 9.67 19.77
N LEU A 70 6.31 8.73 19.14
CA LEU A 70 5.86 8.88 17.75
C LEU A 70 5.02 10.14 17.55
N LEU A 71 4.03 10.36 18.41
CA LEU A 71 3.14 11.51 18.31
C LEU A 71 3.85 12.82 18.60
N GLU A 72 4.74 12.84 19.61
CA GLU A 72 5.59 13.99 19.87
C GLU A 72 6.44 14.33 18.65
N THR A 73 7.00 13.33 17.98
CA THR A 73 7.88 13.51 16.81
C THR A 73 7.12 13.94 15.56
N ILE A 74 5.89 13.46 15.36
CA ILE A 74 5.05 13.83 14.19
C ILE A 74 4.26 15.12 14.45
N SER A 75 4.05 15.52 15.71
CA SER A 75 3.29 16.72 16.05
C SER A 75 3.79 18.02 15.39
N PRO A 76 5.10 18.28 15.19
CA PRO A 76 5.57 19.47 14.50
C PRO A 76 5.21 19.44 13.01
N SER A 77 5.25 18.26 12.37
CA SER A 77 4.78 18.07 11.00
C SER A 77 3.31 18.45 10.86
N LEU A 78 2.47 18.10 11.84
CA LEU A 78 1.05 18.49 11.85
C LEU A 78 0.80 19.99 12.06
N ARG A 79 1.82 20.76 12.45
CA ARG A 79 1.72 22.24 12.55
C ARG A 79 2.01 22.93 11.23
N GLU A 80 2.60 22.23 10.26
CA GLU A 80 2.76 22.76 8.92
C GLU A 80 1.37 22.90 8.27
N PRO A 81 0.96 24.09 7.79
CA PRO A 81 -0.40 24.31 7.30
C PRO A 81 -0.84 23.34 6.19
N ALA A 82 0.10 22.92 5.33
CA ALA A 82 -0.17 21.93 4.29
C ALA A 82 -0.47 20.55 4.88
N CYS A 83 0.32 20.09 5.85
CA CYS A 83 0.08 18.84 6.58
C CYS A 83 -1.18 18.88 7.45
N ALA A 84 -1.45 20.01 8.11
CA ALA A 84 -2.67 20.19 8.91
C ALA A 84 -3.93 20.08 8.03
N LYS A 85 -3.89 20.72 6.85
CA LYS A 85 -4.96 20.63 5.85
C LYS A 85 -5.10 19.19 5.35
N ALA A 86 -3.99 18.56 4.96
CA ALA A 86 -3.97 17.17 4.52
C ALA A 86 -4.57 16.20 5.55
N TYR A 87 -4.22 16.37 6.82
CA TYR A 87 -4.74 15.54 7.91
C TYR A 87 -6.24 15.75 8.11
N ALA A 88 -6.71 17.01 8.12
CA ALA A 88 -8.14 17.31 8.21
C ALA A 88 -8.91 16.69 7.03
N THR A 89 -8.34 16.75 5.83
CA THR A 89 -8.93 16.16 4.63
C THR A 89 -8.87 14.62 4.65
N ALA A 90 -7.82 14.01 5.20
CA ALA A 90 -7.72 12.55 5.35
C ALA A 90 -8.79 12.00 6.32
N VAL A 91 -9.09 12.72 7.41
CA VAL A 91 -10.16 12.35 8.34
C VAL A 91 -11.53 12.39 7.66
N THR A 92 -11.80 13.43 6.85
CA THR A 92 -13.05 13.48 6.07
C THR A 92 -13.10 12.39 4.99
N LEU A 93 -11.96 12.11 4.35
CA LEU A 93 -11.84 11.06 3.33
C LEU A 93 -12.11 9.67 3.91
N GLN A 94 -11.66 9.39 5.14
CA GLN A 94 -11.94 8.12 5.81
C GLN A 94 -13.45 7.92 6.01
N ALA A 95 -14.19 8.98 6.35
CA ALA A 95 -15.64 8.91 6.46
C ALA A 95 -16.29 8.63 5.10
N ASP A 96 -15.83 9.30 4.04
CA ASP A 96 -16.37 9.11 2.68
C ASP A 96 -16.03 7.72 2.11
N VAL A 97 -14.81 7.20 2.32
CA VAL A 97 -14.38 5.85 1.91
C VAL A 97 -15.15 4.76 2.67
N THR A 98 -15.47 4.99 3.95
CA THR A 98 -16.31 4.08 4.74
C THR A 98 -17.75 4.03 4.19
N VAL A 99 -18.25 5.15 3.67
CA VAL A 99 -19.55 5.20 2.98
C VAL A 99 -19.47 4.54 1.60
N LEU A 100 -18.37 4.68 0.86
CA LEU A 100 -18.15 4.01 -0.43
C LEU A 100 -18.06 2.49 -0.30
N THR A 101 -17.37 1.99 0.72
CA THR A 101 -17.23 0.55 0.99
C THR A 101 -18.53 -0.10 1.51
N SER A 102 -19.46 0.69 2.04
CA SER A 102 -20.77 0.22 2.51
C SER A 102 -21.92 0.45 1.52
N SER A 103 -21.70 1.20 0.43
CA SER A 103 -22.71 1.46 -0.59
C SER A 103 -22.49 0.57 -1.82
N THR A 104 -23.47 -0.27 -2.13
CA THR A 104 -23.52 -1.07 -3.37
C THR A 104 -23.45 -0.17 -4.60
N SER A 105 -22.31 -0.21 -5.31
CA SER A 105 -21.99 0.18 -6.71
C SER A 105 -22.48 1.50 -7.33
N GLN A 106 -23.50 2.17 -6.79
CA GLN A 106 -24.18 3.29 -7.46
C GLN A 106 -23.46 4.64 -7.32
N ASN A 107 -22.61 4.81 -6.30
CA ASN A 107 -21.91 6.09 -6.02
C ASN A 107 -20.43 6.12 -6.44
N ILE A 108 -19.81 4.95 -6.65
CA ILE A 108 -18.36 4.82 -6.95
C ILE A 108 -18.05 5.36 -8.37
N SER A 109 -19.00 5.30 -9.30
CA SER A 109 -18.82 5.75 -10.69
C SER A 109 -18.98 7.28 -10.89
N SER A 110 -18.91 8.10 -9.84
CA SER A 110 -19.03 9.55 -10.01
C SER A 110 -17.64 10.20 -10.06
N SER A 111 -17.37 10.94 -11.15
CA SER A 111 -16.13 11.72 -11.31
C SER A 111 -15.83 12.65 -10.13
N THR A 112 -16.87 13.04 -9.37
CA THR A 112 -16.75 13.84 -8.15
C THR A 112 -15.98 13.13 -7.04
N VAL A 113 -16.20 11.83 -6.82
CA VAL A 113 -15.50 11.06 -5.78
C VAL A 113 -14.00 11.06 -6.04
N PHE A 114 -13.59 10.70 -7.25
CA PHE A 114 -12.18 10.70 -7.62
C PHE A 114 -11.56 12.10 -7.58
N SER A 115 -12.30 13.15 -7.98
CA SER A 115 -11.80 14.53 -7.84
C SER A 115 -11.54 14.92 -6.38
N THR A 116 -12.40 14.51 -5.45
CA THR A 116 -12.22 14.76 -4.01
C THR A 116 -11.04 13.97 -3.45
N VAL A 117 -10.94 12.68 -3.78
CA VAL A 117 -9.80 11.82 -3.39
C VAL A 117 -8.49 12.42 -3.87
N CYS A 118 -8.41 12.81 -5.15
CA CYS A 118 -7.19 13.33 -5.75
C CYS A 118 -6.82 14.72 -5.26
N THR A 119 -7.80 15.57 -4.95
CA THR A 119 -7.56 16.83 -4.26
C THR A 119 -6.95 16.59 -2.88
N SER A 120 -7.48 15.60 -2.14
CA SER A 120 -6.98 15.23 -0.82
C SER A 120 -5.55 14.70 -0.87
N LEU A 121 -5.27 13.80 -1.83
CA LEU A 121 -3.94 13.26 -2.06
C LEU A 121 -2.93 14.35 -2.45
N SER A 122 -3.37 15.44 -3.09
CA SER A 122 -2.44 16.49 -3.55
C SER A 122 -1.81 17.26 -2.40
N ASP A 123 -2.52 17.34 -1.27
CA ASP A 123 -2.00 17.90 -0.02
C ASP A 123 -1.31 16.81 0.83
N LEU A 124 -1.86 15.58 0.82
CA LEU A 124 -1.39 14.48 1.68
C LEU A 124 -0.06 13.88 1.25
N VAL A 125 0.15 13.63 -0.05
CA VAL A 125 1.37 12.97 -0.53
C VAL A 125 2.62 13.78 -0.17
N PRO A 126 2.71 15.10 -0.45
CA PRO A 126 3.86 15.89 -0.03
C PRO A 126 4.05 15.91 1.49
N CYS A 127 2.96 15.98 2.27
CA CYS A 127 3.06 15.93 3.73
C CYS A 127 3.68 14.63 4.23
N LEU A 128 3.25 13.50 3.65
CA LEU A 128 3.77 12.18 3.99
C LEU A 128 5.24 12.06 3.61
N ASP A 129 5.62 12.45 2.40
CA ASP A 129 6.99 12.29 1.91
C ASP A 129 8.01 13.16 2.65
N TYR A 130 7.67 14.44 2.86
CA TYR A 130 8.63 15.43 3.35
C TYR A 130 8.63 15.59 4.87
N SER A 131 7.52 15.26 5.52
CA SER A 131 7.33 15.56 6.95
C SER A 131 7.10 14.30 7.77
N VAL A 132 6.08 13.50 7.42
CA VAL A 132 5.65 12.37 8.27
C VAL A 132 6.59 11.18 8.15
N PHE A 133 6.88 10.68 6.94
CA PHE A 133 7.72 9.49 6.77
C PHE A 133 9.15 9.68 7.31
N PRO A 134 9.86 10.79 7.03
CA PRO A 134 11.19 10.99 7.61
C PRO A 134 11.16 10.99 9.15
N SER A 135 10.17 11.67 9.73
CA SER A 135 9.99 11.78 11.19
C SER A 135 9.66 10.42 11.81
N LEU A 136 8.65 9.73 11.26
CA LEU A 136 8.22 8.40 11.70
C LEU A 136 9.35 7.37 11.60
N LEU A 137 10.03 7.30 10.46
CA LEU A 137 11.07 6.31 10.22
C LEU A 137 12.32 6.59 11.04
N SER A 138 12.60 7.85 11.41
CA SER A 138 13.68 8.17 12.35
C SER A 138 13.44 7.57 13.74
N VAL A 139 12.18 7.60 14.22
CA VAL A 139 11.81 7.00 15.50
C VAL A 139 11.90 5.49 15.43
N VAL A 140 11.35 4.91 14.37
CA VAL A 140 11.33 3.45 14.17
C VAL A 140 12.76 2.92 13.99
N ALA A 141 13.64 3.63 13.29
CA ALA A 141 15.03 3.23 13.09
C ALA A 141 15.87 3.28 14.38
N ASN A 142 15.51 4.14 15.34
CA ASN A 142 16.18 4.21 16.64
C ASN A 142 15.74 3.09 17.60
N GLU A 143 14.69 2.34 17.26
CA GLU A 143 14.22 1.20 18.05
C GLU A 143 14.98 -0.07 17.65
N SER A 144 15.75 -0.64 18.58
CA SER A 144 16.57 -1.83 18.34
C SER A 144 15.76 -3.03 17.84
N CYS A 145 14.51 -3.16 18.28
CA CYS A 145 13.58 -4.20 17.87
C CYS A 145 13.07 -4.06 16.43
N CYS A 146 13.36 -2.96 15.76
CA CYS A 146 12.95 -2.69 14.39
C CYS A 146 14.05 -2.98 13.36
N SER A 147 15.29 -3.30 13.76
CA SER A 147 16.35 -3.66 12.81
C SER A 147 15.93 -4.76 11.82
N PRO A 148 15.28 -5.87 12.26
CA PRO A 148 14.85 -6.92 11.34
C PRO A 148 13.81 -6.44 10.31
N LEU A 149 13.00 -5.43 10.63
CA LEU A 149 12.06 -4.83 9.68
C LEU A 149 12.81 -4.11 8.56
N PHE A 150 13.83 -3.31 8.87
CA PHE A 150 14.62 -2.61 7.84
C PHE A 150 15.40 -3.59 6.97
N ASP A 151 16.04 -4.59 7.59
CA ASP A 151 16.80 -5.62 6.89
C ASP A 151 15.91 -6.46 5.97
N ALA A 152 14.76 -6.90 6.48
CA ALA A 152 13.77 -7.64 5.69
C ALA A 152 13.22 -6.78 4.55
N THR A 153 13.00 -5.48 4.79
CA THR A 153 12.51 -4.57 3.75
C THR A 153 13.50 -4.46 2.60
N THR A 154 14.77 -4.21 2.89
CA THR A 154 15.81 -4.13 1.84
C THR A 154 16.01 -5.46 1.14
N THR A 155 15.98 -6.57 1.87
CA THR A 155 16.14 -7.91 1.31
C THR A 155 14.98 -8.27 0.39
N ASN A 156 13.74 -7.99 0.78
CA ASN A 156 12.55 -8.41 0.05
C ASN A 156 12.19 -7.44 -1.08
N PHE A 157 12.34 -6.14 -0.90
CA PHE A 157 11.89 -5.13 -1.85
C PHE A 157 13.03 -4.48 -2.64
N GLY A 158 14.29 -4.71 -2.27
CA GLY A 158 15.44 -4.12 -2.92
C GLY A 158 15.63 -2.62 -2.64
N SER A 159 14.87 -2.07 -1.68
CA SER A 159 14.89 -0.66 -1.29
C SER A 159 14.78 -0.50 0.22
N ASN A 160 15.23 0.63 0.75
CA ASN A 160 15.00 0.96 2.16
C ASN A 160 13.52 1.31 2.39
N LEU A 161 13.06 1.20 3.64
CA LEU A 161 11.66 1.38 3.99
C LEU A 161 11.09 2.76 3.60
N THR A 162 11.89 3.83 3.73
CA THR A 162 11.47 5.17 3.29
C THR A 162 11.19 5.20 1.80
N ALA A 163 12.15 4.75 0.99
CA ALA A 163 12.04 4.71 -0.46
C ALA A 163 10.90 3.80 -0.92
N LEU A 164 10.68 2.67 -0.25
CA LEU A 164 9.56 1.77 -0.52
C LEU A 164 8.21 2.50 -0.33
N LEU A 165 8.02 3.16 0.82
CA LEU A 165 6.77 3.83 1.16
C LEU A 165 6.49 5.04 0.26
N THR A 166 7.51 5.87 -0.01
CA THR A 166 7.34 7.03 -0.88
C THR A 166 7.07 6.59 -2.32
N THR A 167 7.85 5.65 -2.86
CA THR A 167 7.66 5.16 -4.24
C THR A 167 6.30 4.51 -4.41
N PHE A 168 5.87 3.72 -3.43
CA PHE A 168 4.52 3.14 -3.41
C PHE A 168 3.43 4.20 -3.46
N LEU A 169 3.52 5.20 -2.56
CA LEU A 169 2.54 6.28 -2.45
C LEU A 169 2.43 7.07 -3.76
N HIS A 170 3.56 7.37 -4.39
CA HIS A 170 3.60 8.05 -5.69
C HIS A 170 2.97 7.22 -6.79
N HIS A 171 3.36 5.95 -6.95
CA HIS A 171 2.81 5.10 -8.00
C HIS A 171 1.31 4.86 -7.86
N VAL A 172 0.82 4.60 -6.63
CA VAL A 172 -0.60 4.41 -6.38
C VAL A 172 -1.39 5.70 -6.64
N SER A 173 -0.85 6.83 -6.19
CA SER A 173 -1.47 8.14 -6.45
C SER A 173 -1.48 8.46 -7.94
N ASP A 174 -0.42 8.12 -8.69
CA ASP A 174 -0.39 8.30 -10.14
C ASP A 174 -1.42 7.42 -10.86
N VAL A 175 -1.62 6.17 -10.43
CA VAL A 175 -2.64 5.28 -11.00
C VAL A 175 -4.05 5.86 -10.84
N ILE A 176 -4.36 6.40 -9.66
CA ILE A 176 -5.71 6.88 -9.34
C ILE A 176 -5.92 8.30 -9.89
N CYS A 177 -4.94 9.19 -9.72
CA CYS A 177 -5.14 10.63 -9.82
C CYS A 177 -4.46 11.31 -10.99
N SER A 178 -3.67 10.60 -11.80
CA SER A 178 -3.26 11.13 -13.09
C SER A 178 -4.48 11.40 -13.94
N THR A 179 -4.40 12.33 -14.88
CA THR A 179 -5.50 12.63 -15.79
C THR A 179 -5.12 12.31 -17.23
N GLN A 180 -6.11 11.86 -17.98
CA GLN A 180 -5.98 11.77 -19.44
C GLN A 180 -6.81 12.88 -20.09
N SER A 181 -6.25 13.55 -21.10
CA SER A 181 -6.94 14.59 -21.86
C SER A 181 -6.99 14.25 -23.35
N PHE A 182 -8.17 14.26 -23.93
CA PHE A 182 -8.38 13.97 -25.35
C PHE A 182 -8.33 15.26 -26.18
N PRO A 183 -7.83 15.21 -27.43
CA PRO A 183 -7.88 16.36 -28.33
C PRO A 183 -9.32 16.87 -28.50
N ASN A 184 -9.52 18.17 -28.28
CA ASN A 184 -10.82 18.86 -28.35
C ASN A 184 -11.85 18.47 -27.27
N ASP A 185 -11.45 17.75 -26.22
CA ASP A 185 -12.27 17.56 -25.02
C ASP A 185 -11.80 18.49 -23.89
N ALA A 186 -12.73 19.24 -23.31
CA ALA A 186 -12.45 20.09 -22.16
C ALA A 186 -12.37 19.27 -20.86
N LYS A 187 -12.91 18.04 -20.86
CA LYS A 187 -12.88 17.16 -19.70
C LYS A 187 -11.51 16.47 -19.60
N GLN A 188 -11.02 16.37 -18.37
CA GLN A 188 -9.80 15.66 -18.02
C GLN A 188 -10.13 14.67 -16.90
N PRO A 189 -10.77 13.53 -17.22
CA PRO A 189 -11.09 12.55 -16.21
C PRO A 189 -9.80 12.03 -15.55
N THR A 190 -9.89 11.75 -14.26
CA THR A 190 -8.85 11.01 -13.54
C THR A 190 -8.74 9.60 -14.09
N CYS A 191 -7.58 8.97 -13.96
CA CYS A 191 -7.37 7.60 -14.37
C CYS A 191 -8.24 6.64 -13.56
N GLY A 192 -8.37 6.85 -12.24
CA GLY A 192 -9.28 6.07 -11.40
C GLY A 192 -10.73 6.13 -11.87
N SER A 193 -11.26 7.34 -12.13
CA SER A 193 -12.62 7.46 -12.70
C SER A 193 -12.74 6.81 -14.07
N THR A 194 -11.70 6.92 -14.90
CA THR A 194 -11.69 6.32 -16.23
C THR A 194 -11.79 4.79 -16.13
N PHE A 195 -10.92 4.14 -15.34
CA PHE A 195 -10.95 2.69 -15.14
C PHE A 195 -12.32 2.24 -14.65
N VAL A 196 -12.82 2.81 -13.54
CA VAL A 196 -14.11 2.44 -12.96
C VAL A 196 -15.27 2.63 -13.94
N GLU A 197 -15.33 3.79 -14.63
CA GLU A 197 -16.42 4.06 -15.58
C GLU A 197 -16.35 3.17 -16.82
N SER A 198 -15.14 2.78 -17.24
CA SER A 198 -14.91 1.85 -18.35
C SER A 198 -15.34 0.43 -18.00
N PHE A 199 -15.02 0.01 -16.78
CA PHE A 199 -15.24 -1.34 -16.25
C PHE A 199 -16.71 -1.59 -15.89
N LEU A 200 -17.38 -0.57 -15.35
CA LEU A 200 -18.78 -0.60 -14.92
C LEU A 200 -19.75 -0.07 -15.98
N ALA A 201 -19.41 -0.16 -17.27
CA ALA A 201 -20.16 0.32 -18.46
C ALA A 201 -21.65 0.61 -18.18
N PRO A 202 -22.26 1.72 -18.68
CA PRO A 202 -23.56 2.22 -18.22
C PRO A 202 -24.71 1.20 -18.05
N ALA A 203 -24.75 0.14 -18.87
CA ALA A 203 -25.74 -0.93 -18.82
C ALA A 203 -25.55 -1.95 -17.67
N ALA A 204 -24.41 -1.94 -16.97
CA ALA A 204 -24.00 -2.96 -16.00
C ALA A 204 -23.81 -2.44 -14.56
N ARG A 205 -23.98 -1.13 -14.29
CA ARG A 205 -23.75 -0.52 -12.95
C ARG A 205 -24.51 -1.16 -11.78
N ASN A 206 -25.62 -1.84 -12.07
CA ASN A 206 -26.46 -2.48 -11.05
C ASN A 206 -26.22 -4.00 -10.92
N ASN A 207 -25.27 -4.57 -11.67
CA ASN A 207 -25.01 -6.01 -11.65
C ASN A 207 -23.61 -6.31 -11.08
N PRO A 208 -23.49 -6.66 -9.77
CA PRO A 208 -22.20 -6.97 -9.15
C PRO A 208 -21.51 -8.18 -9.80
N TRP A 209 -22.26 -9.04 -10.49
CA TRP A 209 -21.68 -10.16 -11.23
C TRP A 209 -20.83 -9.70 -12.43
N VAL A 210 -21.23 -8.61 -13.11
CA VAL A 210 -20.46 -8.08 -14.24
C VAL A 210 -19.13 -7.50 -13.75
N LEU A 211 -19.15 -6.77 -12.63
CA LEU A 211 -17.94 -6.27 -11.98
C LEU A 211 -16.99 -7.43 -11.65
N LEU A 212 -17.49 -8.45 -10.96
CA LEU A 212 -16.68 -9.62 -10.61
C LEU A 212 -16.10 -10.31 -11.85
N MET A 213 -16.91 -10.56 -12.88
CA MET A 213 -16.44 -11.25 -14.08
C MET A 213 -15.44 -10.40 -14.87
N ASN A 214 -15.62 -9.08 -14.92
CA ASN A 214 -14.64 -8.19 -15.51
C ASN A 214 -13.33 -8.23 -14.70
N ALA A 215 -13.39 -8.17 -13.36
CA ALA A 215 -12.22 -8.29 -12.48
C ALA A 215 -11.45 -9.59 -12.71
N LEU A 216 -12.17 -10.72 -12.72
CA LEU A 216 -11.61 -12.04 -13.00
C LEU A 216 -11.01 -12.14 -14.41
N ASN A 217 -11.60 -11.50 -15.41
CA ASN A 217 -11.05 -11.50 -16.77
C ASN A 217 -9.84 -10.56 -16.88
N ALA A 218 -9.81 -9.46 -16.13
CA ALA A 218 -8.74 -8.47 -16.15
C ALA A 218 -7.43 -9.06 -15.60
N ILE A 219 -7.51 -9.83 -14.51
CA ILE A 219 -6.37 -10.59 -13.95
C ILE A 219 -6.02 -11.84 -14.77
N GLN A 220 -6.57 -11.99 -15.97
CA GLN A 220 -6.24 -13.08 -16.89
C GLN A 220 -5.78 -12.53 -18.26
N ILE A 221 -5.45 -11.24 -18.34
CA ILE A 221 -4.92 -10.61 -19.56
C ILE A 221 -3.43 -10.94 -19.67
N PRO A 222 -2.94 -11.60 -20.72
CA PRO A 222 -1.51 -11.73 -21.00
C PRO A 222 -0.87 -10.40 -21.44
N ASN A 223 0.45 -10.25 -21.23
CA ASN A 223 1.22 -9.06 -21.66
C ASN A 223 0.99 -8.66 -23.13
N ASP A 224 0.99 -9.62 -24.06
CA ASP A 224 0.82 -9.37 -25.50
C ASP A 224 -0.63 -8.97 -25.89
N GLN A 225 -1.59 -9.19 -24.99
CA GLN A 225 -3.00 -8.87 -25.17
C GLN A 225 -3.42 -7.59 -24.45
N GLY A 226 -2.54 -6.99 -23.64
CA GLY A 226 -2.82 -5.78 -22.87
C GLY A 226 -3.32 -4.61 -23.73
N VAL A 227 -2.69 -4.39 -24.90
CA VAL A 227 -3.12 -3.34 -25.84
C VAL A 227 -4.56 -3.57 -26.33
N ALA A 228 -4.88 -4.81 -26.71
CA ALA A 228 -6.22 -5.15 -27.21
C ALA A 228 -7.27 -4.95 -26.12
N ALA A 229 -7.01 -5.47 -24.91
CA ALA A 229 -7.93 -5.35 -23.78
C ALA A 229 -8.21 -3.88 -23.42
N MET A 230 -7.15 -3.07 -23.24
CA MET A 230 -7.26 -1.66 -22.82
C MET A 230 -7.87 -0.77 -23.91
N SER A 231 -7.74 -1.16 -25.18
CA SER A 231 -8.41 -0.50 -26.30
C SER A 231 -9.90 -0.88 -26.45
N GLY A 232 -10.42 -1.72 -25.54
CA GLY A 232 -11.81 -2.17 -25.55
C GLY A 232 -12.11 -3.21 -26.63
N PHE A 233 -11.13 -4.00 -27.03
CA PHE A 233 -11.31 -5.15 -27.92
C PHE A 233 -11.42 -6.46 -27.13
N VAL A 234 -11.95 -7.49 -27.80
CA VAL A 234 -11.85 -8.87 -27.31
C VAL A 234 -10.38 -9.27 -27.23
N PHE A 235 -10.05 -10.12 -26.26
CA PHE A 235 -8.68 -10.57 -26.04
C PHE A 235 -8.62 -12.07 -25.75
N ARG A 236 -7.44 -12.67 -25.90
CA ARG A 236 -7.21 -14.04 -25.45
C ARG A 236 -6.69 -14.02 -24.01
N SER A 237 -7.33 -14.78 -23.13
CA SER A 237 -6.84 -14.95 -21.76
C SER A 237 -5.58 -15.82 -21.69
N THR A 238 -4.95 -15.85 -20.53
CA THR A 238 -3.83 -16.73 -20.17
C THR A 238 -4.08 -18.22 -20.40
N ILE A 239 -5.33 -18.68 -20.31
CA ILE A 239 -5.76 -20.05 -20.66
C ILE A 239 -6.21 -20.20 -22.13
N ASN A 240 -5.84 -19.25 -23.00
CA ASN A 240 -6.16 -19.24 -24.43
C ASN A 240 -7.67 -19.29 -24.74
N THR A 241 -8.51 -18.78 -23.84
CA THR A 241 -9.95 -18.60 -24.08
C THR A 241 -10.24 -17.15 -24.48
N THR A 242 -11.10 -16.95 -25.47
CA THR A 242 -11.50 -15.59 -25.91
C THR A 242 -12.43 -14.96 -24.87
N LYS A 243 -12.06 -13.76 -24.42
CA LYS A 243 -12.82 -12.97 -23.44
C LYS A 243 -13.44 -11.75 -24.13
N PRO A 244 -14.61 -11.28 -23.64
CA PRO A 244 -15.22 -10.05 -24.12
C PRO A 244 -14.35 -8.84 -23.77
N ALA A 245 -14.63 -7.69 -24.40
CA ALA A 245 -14.06 -6.42 -23.97
C ALA A 245 -14.53 -6.10 -22.55
N ILE A 246 -13.57 -5.79 -21.67
CA ILE A 246 -13.84 -5.42 -20.26
C ILE A 246 -13.77 -3.91 -20.03
N PHE A 247 -13.11 -3.17 -20.94
CA PHE A 247 -13.06 -1.72 -20.98
C PHE A 247 -13.93 -1.21 -22.13
N THR A 248 -14.74 -0.19 -21.88
CA THR A 248 -15.77 0.25 -22.82
C THR A 248 -15.72 1.75 -23.10
N LYS A 249 -16.06 2.12 -24.33
CA LYS A 249 -16.25 3.51 -24.73
C LYS A 249 -17.44 4.13 -23.98
N PRO A 250 -17.41 5.44 -23.67
CA PRO A 250 -16.40 6.42 -24.07
C PRO A 250 -15.17 6.50 -23.15
N PHE A 251 -15.09 5.69 -22.09
CA PHE A 251 -14.09 5.83 -21.02
C PHE A 251 -12.90 4.87 -21.18
N LEU A 252 -12.34 4.71 -22.38
CA LEU A 252 -11.19 3.81 -22.52
C LEU A 252 -9.97 4.36 -21.74
N PRO A 253 -9.26 3.51 -20.97
CA PRO A 253 -8.05 3.90 -20.27
C PRO A 253 -6.90 3.97 -21.28
N ASP A 254 -6.86 5.05 -22.05
CA ASP A 254 -5.90 5.28 -23.12
C ASP A 254 -4.52 5.57 -22.53
N SER A 255 -4.15 6.84 -22.31
CA SER A 255 -2.88 7.15 -21.66
C SER A 255 -2.82 6.75 -20.17
N CYS A 256 -3.97 6.45 -19.56
CA CYS A 256 -4.08 6.01 -18.16
C CYS A 256 -3.51 4.61 -17.87
N VAL A 257 -3.17 3.81 -18.89
CA VAL A 257 -2.46 2.53 -18.65
C VAL A 257 -1.01 2.72 -18.25
N GLN A 258 -0.38 3.85 -18.60
CA GLN A 258 1.04 4.10 -18.31
C GLN A 258 1.36 4.09 -16.80
N PRO A 259 0.62 4.78 -15.91
CA PRO A 259 0.91 4.71 -14.48
C PRO A 259 0.68 3.31 -13.89
N VAL A 260 -0.30 2.54 -14.40
CA VAL A 260 -0.53 1.15 -13.98
C VAL A 260 0.66 0.28 -14.38
N ASP A 261 1.09 0.39 -15.63
CA ASP A 261 2.23 -0.37 -16.14
C ASP A 261 3.53 -0.01 -15.40
N THR A 262 3.72 1.26 -15.07
CA THR A 262 4.85 1.72 -14.26
C THR A 262 4.82 1.12 -12.86
N LEU A 263 3.67 1.11 -12.20
CA LEU A 263 3.48 0.48 -10.89
C LEU A 263 3.81 -1.02 -10.94
N LEU A 264 3.28 -1.73 -11.94
CA LEU A 264 3.49 -3.17 -12.10
C LEU A 264 4.95 -3.50 -12.43
N ALA A 265 5.60 -2.71 -13.27
CA ALA A 265 7.03 -2.86 -13.56
C ALA A 265 7.90 -2.66 -12.30
N TRP A 266 7.54 -1.68 -11.45
CA TRP A 266 8.20 -1.47 -10.17
C TRP A 266 8.00 -2.66 -9.22
N ILE A 267 6.76 -3.16 -9.08
CA ILE A 267 6.48 -4.34 -8.24
C ILE A 267 7.24 -5.56 -8.74
N ARG A 268 7.24 -5.81 -10.06
CA ARG A 268 7.96 -6.93 -10.70
C ARG A 268 9.46 -6.91 -10.38
N SER A 269 10.03 -5.75 -10.06
CA SER A 269 11.44 -5.62 -9.72
C SER A 269 11.80 -6.15 -8.32
N PHE A 270 10.82 -6.42 -7.45
CA PHE A 270 11.08 -6.81 -6.07
C PHE A 270 11.78 -8.18 -5.97
N PRO A 271 12.91 -8.26 -5.24
CA PRO A 271 13.62 -9.51 -5.01
C PRO A 271 12.75 -10.64 -4.44
N LEU A 272 11.78 -10.32 -3.57
CA LEU A 272 10.89 -11.30 -2.94
C LEU A 272 10.11 -12.13 -3.94
N LEU A 273 9.81 -11.58 -5.14
CA LEU A 273 9.04 -12.27 -6.16
C LEU A 273 9.84 -13.38 -6.83
N LYS A 274 11.17 -13.34 -6.71
CA LYS A 274 12.09 -14.36 -7.23
C LYS A 274 12.23 -15.54 -6.27
N THR A 275 11.84 -15.37 -5.00
CA THR A 275 11.88 -16.43 -4.01
C THR A 275 10.63 -17.30 -4.13
N PRO A 276 10.76 -18.64 -4.25
CA PRO A 276 9.61 -19.51 -4.38
C PRO A 276 8.77 -19.54 -3.10
N TRP A 277 7.46 -19.42 -3.24
CA TRP A 277 6.45 -19.58 -2.19
C TRP A 277 5.65 -20.84 -2.49
N PHE A 278 5.61 -21.79 -1.56
CA PHE A 278 4.89 -23.05 -1.73
C PHE A 278 5.25 -23.80 -3.03
N GLY A 279 6.51 -23.65 -3.50
CA GLY A 279 7.00 -24.28 -4.73
C GLY A 279 6.72 -23.50 -6.02
N LEU A 280 6.08 -22.32 -5.96
CA LEU A 280 5.84 -21.45 -7.12
C LEU A 280 6.54 -20.10 -6.96
N HIS A 281 6.91 -19.48 -8.07
CA HIS A 281 7.54 -18.16 -8.05
C HIS A 281 6.49 -17.08 -8.24
N PRO A 282 6.28 -16.14 -7.30
CA PRO A 282 5.31 -15.07 -7.49
C PRO A 282 5.57 -14.20 -8.72
N SER A 283 6.82 -14.17 -9.22
CA SER A 283 7.17 -13.53 -10.49
C SER A 283 6.34 -14.05 -11.67
N GLN A 284 5.85 -15.28 -11.63
CA GLN A 284 4.99 -15.88 -12.67
C GLN A 284 3.73 -15.05 -12.97
N LEU A 285 3.27 -14.23 -12.02
CA LEU A 285 2.19 -13.27 -12.25
C LEU A 285 2.50 -12.27 -13.36
N PHE A 286 3.77 -12.04 -13.70
CA PHE A 286 4.19 -10.97 -14.62
C PHE A 286 4.87 -11.47 -15.89
N GLU A 287 5.27 -12.74 -15.92
CA GLU A 287 6.09 -13.32 -16.99
C GLU A 287 5.25 -13.73 -18.22
N ASP A 288 5.83 -13.57 -19.40
CA ASP A 288 5.16 -13.94 -20.65
C ASP A 288 4.82 -15.44 -20.69
N ASN A 289 3.57 -15.75 -21.04
CA ASN A 289 3.05 -17.13 -21.10
C ASN A 289 3.10 -17.90 -19.77
N ASP A 290 3.25 -17.19 -18.65
CA ASP A 290 3.16 -17.76 -17.31
C ASP A 290 2.04 -17.08 -16.51
N CYS A 291 1.56 -17.76 -15.48
CA CYS A 291 0.52 -17.28 -14.60
C CYS A 291 0.55 -18.02 -13.27
N MET A 292 -0.08 -17.45 -12.26
CA MET A 292 -0.31 -18.16 -11.00
C MET A 292 -1.61 -18.97 -11.06
N PRO A 293 -1.58 -20.27 -10.75
CA PRO A 293 -2.79 -21.06 -10.57
C PRO A 293 -3.71 -20.46 -9.50
N GLY A 294 -5.00 -20.40 -9.77
CA GLY A 294 -5.94 -19.74 -8.86
C GLY A 294 -6.19 -20.45 -7.54
N ASP A 295 -6.00 -21.77 -7.48
CA ASP A 295 -6.01 -22.54 -6.23
C ASP A 295 -4.90 -22.07 -5.28
N VAL A 296 -3.71 -21.80 -5.82
CA VAL A 296 -2.63 -21.21 -5.03
C VAL A 296 -2.98 -19.80 -4.59
N VAL A 297 -3.60 -18.98 -5.44
CA VAL A 297 -4.09 -17.65 -5.03
C VAL A 297 -5.11 -17.77 -3.90
N LEU A 298 -6.03 -18.74 -3.94
CA LEU A 298 -6.94 -18.98 -2.81
C LEU A 298 -6.17 -19.38 -1.56
N ASP A 299 -5.27 -20.35 -1.64
CA ASP A 299 -4.46 -20.79 -0.49
C ASP A 299 -3.66 -19.62 0.11
N LEU A 300 -3.16 -18.72 -0.73
CA LEU A 300 -2.48 -17.49 -0.31
C LEU A 300 -3.41 -16.55 0.46
N LEU A 301 -4.67 -16.42 0.04
CA LEU A 301 -5.69 -15.64 0.75
C LEU A 301 -6.08 -16.27 2.12
N GLY A 302 -5.86 -17.59 2.27
CA GLY A 302 -6.03 -18.34 3.52
C GLY A 302 -7.45 -18.39 4.08
N ASP A 303 -7.65 -19.08 5.22
CA ASP A 303 -8.96 -19.28 5.90
C ASP A 303 -9.69 -18.02 6.37
N SER A 304 -9.14 -16.82 6.14
CA SER A 304 -9.72 -15.52 6.48
C SER A 304 -10.93 -15.15 5.60
N TYR A 305 -11.55 -16.14 4.95
CA TYR A 305 -12.48 -15.95 3.85
C TYR A 305 -13.77 -15.24 4.25
N HIS A 306 -14.08 -14.20 3.48
CA HIS A 306 -15.43 -13.66 3.39
C HIS A 306 -16.34 -14.70 2.70
N PRO A 307 -17.59 -14.91 3.14
CA PRO A 307 -18.53 -15.88 2.53
C PRO A 307 -18.72 -15.72 1.01
N PHE A 308 -18.42 -14.53 0.51
CA PHE A 308 -18.42 -14.18 -0.92
C PHE A 308 -17.40 -15.02 -1.73
N LEU A 309 -16.17 -15.20 -1.22
CA LEU A 309 -15.11 -15.94 -1.92
C LEU A 309 -15.41 -17.44 -1.99
N THR A 310 -16.06 -18.00 -0.96
CA THR A 310 -16.52 -19.40 -0.95
C THR A 310 -17.44 -19.69 -2.14
N GLY A 311 -18.33 -18.74 -2.48
CA GLY A 311 -19.27 -18.87 -3.60
C GLY A 311 -18.63 -18.81 -4.99
N ILE A 312 -17.41 -18.26 -5.12
CA ILE A 312 -16.71 -18.07 -6.40
C ILE A 312 -15.40 -18.87 -6.49
N SER A 313 -15.08 -19.65 -5.45
CA SER A 313 -13.88 -20.48 -5.34
C SER A 313 -13.65 -21.38 -6.57
N THR A 314 -14.71 -21.96 -7.13
CA THR A 314 -14.64 -22.80 -8.34
C THR A 314 -14.22 -22.01 -9.59
N LEU A 315 -14.62 -20.74 -9.70
CA LEU A 315 -14.20 -19.86 -10.80
C LEU A 315 -12.74 -19.45 -10.63
N ILE A 316 -12.32 -19.16 -9.39
CA ILE A 316 -10.94 -18.81 -9.07
C ILE A 316 -10.02 -20.01 -9.33
N ASN A 317 -10.34 -21.20 -8.83
CA ASN A 317 -9.54 -22.42 -9.04
C ASN A 317 -9.31 -22.77 -10.51
N GLY A 318 -10.29 -22.47 -11.38
CA GLY A 318 -10.18 -22.68 -12.82
C GLY A 318 -9.43 -21.56 -13.57
N SER A 319 -8.95 -20.53 -12.87
CA SER A 319 -8.33 -19.34 -13.44
C SER A 319 -6.80 -19.36 -13.30
N CYS A 320 -6.15 -18.59 -14.17
CA CYS A 320 -4.71 -18.50 -14.35
C CYS A 320 -4.34 -17.01 -14.27
N PHE A 321 -3.93 -16.58 -13.07
CA PHE A 321 -3.80 -15.18 -12.69
C PHE A 321 -2.52 -14.58 -13.27
N HIS A 322 -2.66 -13.43 -13.91
CA HIS A 322 -1.58 -12.69 -14.53
C HIS A 322 -1.87 -11.19 -14.46
N LEU A 323 -0.84 -10.40 -14.21
CA LEU A 323 -0.83 -8.96 -14.15
C LEU A 323 -0.11 -8.44 -15.38
N ALA A 324 -0.90 -8.13 -16.41
CA ALA A 324 -0.38 -7.64 -17.67
C ALA A 324 0.50 -6.40 -17.43
N ASN A 325 1.67 -6.38 -18.06
CA ASN A 325 2.66 -5.32 -17.97
C ASN A 325 3.47 -5.21 -19.27
N GLY A 326 4.28 -4.16 -19.39
CA GLY A 326 5.13 -3.85 -20.55
C GLY A 326 4.38 -3.41 -21.81
N TYR A 327 3.05 -3.33 -21.80
CA TYR A 327 2.25 -3.07 -23.00
C TYR A 327 1.94 -1.59 -23.23
N SER A 328 2.13 -0.73 -22.23
CA SER A 328 1.69 0.68 -22.32
C SER A 328 2.44 1.47 -23.41
N GLN A 329 3.70 1.12 -23.68
CA GLN A 329 4.52 1.74 -24.73
C GLN A 329 4.08 1.37 -26.15
N LEU A 330 3.33 0.28 -26.29
CA LEU A 330 2.83 -0.22 -27.57
C LEU A 330 1.44 0.34 -27.91
N LEU A 331 0.80 1.02 -26.96
CA LEU A 331 -0.53 1.58 -27.14
C LEU A 331 -0.44 2.84 -28.03
N PRO A 332 -1.18 2.92 -29.15
CA PRO A 332 -1.25 4.13 -29.96
C PRO A 332 -2.11 5.18 -29.22
N THR A 333 -1.51 5.86 -28.25
CA THR A 333 -2.22 6.81 -27.39
C THR A 333 -2.68 8.04 -28.15
N ILE A 334 -3.97 8.37 -28.02
CA ILE A 334 -4.59 9.55 -28.61
C ILE A 334 -4.73 10.66 -27.57
N SER A 335 -4.87 10.31 -26.29
CA SER A 335 -4.89 11.22 -25.16
C SER A 335 -3.48 11.57 -24.66
N LYS A 336 -3.37 12.74 -24.03
CA LYS A 336 -2.19 13.14 -23.26
C LYS A 336 -2.37 12.76 -21.80
N LEU A 337 -1.33 12.17 -21.20
CA LEU A 337 -1.24 11.94 -19.76
C LEU A 337 -0.70 13.18 -19.04
N ASN A 338 -1.33 13.56 -17.93
CA ASN A 338 -0.74 14.44 -16.93
C ASN A 338 -0.56 13.63 -15.64
N LEU A 339 0.69 13.32 -15.30
CA LEU A 339 1.02 12.55 -14.09
C LEU A 339 0.74 13.37 -12.84
N PHE A 340 0.12 12.74 -11.85
CA PHE A 340 -0.25 13.40 -10.61
C PHE A 340 0.97 13.82 -9.80
N SER A 341 1.96 12.95 -9.67
CA SER A 341 3.24 13.17 -8.99
C SER A 341 3.97 14.41 -9.51
N THR A 342 3.90 14.66 -10.82
CA THR A 342 4.52 15.86 -11.44
C THR A 342 3.80 17.17 -11.10
N SER A 343 2.55 17.09 -10.63
CA SER A 343 1.72 18.23 -10.23
C SER A 343 1.78 18.52 -8.73
N LEU A 344 2.47 17.68 -7.95
CA LEU A 344 2.60 17.85 -6.52
C LEU A 344 3.49 19.06 -6.20
N LYS A 345 3.06 19.88 -5.24
CA LYS A 345 3.87 21.00 -4.74
C LYS A 345 4.95 20.44 -3.82
N LEU A 346 6.20 20.82 -4.05
CA LEU A 346 7.24 20.61 -3.04
C LEU A 346 6.92 21.45 -1.80
N LEU A 347 6.93 20.81 -0.63
CA LEU A 347 6.91 21.52 0.64
C LEU A 347 8.29 22.09 0.90
N THR A 348 8.35 23.40 1.14
CA THR A 348 9.59 24.08 1.54
C THR A 348 9.82 23.79 3.03
N VAL A 349 10.51 22.69 3.34
CA VAL A 349 10.87 22.39 4.73
C VAL A 349 11.91 23.43 5.19
N PRO A 350 11.64 24.23 6.23
CA PRO A 350 12.69 25.03 6.85
C PRO A 350 13.70 24.06 7.45
N ALA A 351 14.99 24.24 7.14
CA ALA A 351 16.07 23.38 7.62
C ALA A 351 16.04 23.30 9.16
N SER A 352 15.44 22.25 9.71
CA SER A 352 15.57 21.92 11.12
C SER A 352 17.01 21.46 11.34
N THR A 353 17.69 22.18 12.22
CA THR A 353 19.00 21.86 12.77
C THR A 353 19.01 20.43 13.29
N ILE A 354 19.54 19.51 12.48
CA ILE A 354 19.91 18.17 12.91
C ILE A 354 20.99 18.34 13.97
N ALA A 355 20.63 18.11 15.24
CA ALA A 355 21.63 17.92 16.27
C ALA A 355 22.42 16.66 15.93
N THR A 356 23.73 16.84 15.71
CA THR A 356 24.69 15.79 15.39
C THR A 356 24.66 14.69 16.46
N PRO A 357 24.36 13.42 16.13
CA PRO A 357 24.52 12.32 17.07
C PRO A 357 26.02 12.10 17.31
N GLN A 358 26.43 12.15 18.57
CA GLN A 358 27.78 11.83 19.02
C GLN A 358 28.02 10.31 18.87
N PRO A 359 29.16 9.86 18.32
CA PRO A 359 29.39 8.46 18.03
C PRO A 359 29.60 7.68 19.33
N THR A 360 28.72 6.70 19.60
CA THR A 360 28.95 5.71 20.64
C THR A 360 29.31 4.40 19.98
N LEU A 361 30.58 4.00 20.13
CA LEU A 361 31.12 2.72 19.69
C LEU A 361 30.35 1.59 20.40
N SER A 362 29.74 0.68 19.65
CA SER A 362 29.32 -0.62 20.17
C SER A 362 29.71 -1.73 19.20
N THR A 363 30.43 -2.70 19.75
CA THR A 363 31.00 -3.89 19.12
C THR A 363 29.91 -4.87 18.66
N PRO A 364 30.09 -5.61 17.55
CA PRO A 364 29.07 -6.49 17.03
C PRO A 364 29.03 -7.80 17.82
N ASN A 365 27.86 -8.15 18.35
CA ASN A 365 27.60 -9.46 18.93
C ASN A 365 26.86 -10.30 17.89
N VAL A 366 27.58 -11.24 17.28
CA VAL A 366 27.05 -12.18 16.28
C VAL A 366 26.13 -13.17 16.99
N ARG A 367 24.83 -13.09 16.72
CA ARG A 367 23.86 -14.14 17.11
C ARG A 367 23.15 -14.69 15.88
N SER A 368 23.33 -16.00 15.71
CA SER A 368 22.73 -16.87 14.70
C SER A 368 21.23 -16.64 14.51
N THR A 369 20.81 -16.32 13.28
CA THR A 369 19.41 -16.28 12.86
C THR A 369 18.98 -17.63 12.27
N SER A 370 17.85 -18.15 12.78
CA SER A 370 17.08 -19.24 12.20
C SER A 370 16.41 -18.76 10.90
N PRO A 371 16.22 -19.62 9.88
CA PRO A 371 15.57 -19.21 8.63
C PRO A 371 14.09 -18.89 8.90
N SER A 372 13.72 -17.62 8.79
CA SER A 372 12.34 -17.15 8.82
C SER A 372 11.72 -17.28 7.43
N THR A 373 10.56 -17.93 7.37
CA THR A 373 9.74 -18.04 6.17
C THR A 373 9.16 -16.69 5.76
N PRO A 374 9.11 -16.34 4.45
CA PRO A 374 8.80 -14.98 3.95
C PRO A 374 7.30 -14.58 3.93
N PHE A 375 6.46 -15.12 4.83
CA PHE A 375 5.03 -14.79 4.93
C PHE A 375 4.77 -13.95 6.19
N PRO A 376 3.96 -12.85 6.20
CA PRO A 376 2.79 -12.46 5.40
C PRO A 376 2.75 -10.96 4.95
N PHE A 377 3.88 -10.23 4.89
CA PHE A 377 3.87 -8.79 4.47
C PHE A 377 3.44 -8.60 3.01
N THR A 378 3.70 -9.61 2.20
CA THR A 378 3.30 -9.72 0.80
C THR A 378 1.80 -9.86 0.64
N LEU A 379 1.11 -10.53 1.56
CA LEU A 379 -0.34 -10.68 1.52
C LEU A 379 -1.04 -9.32 1.71
N GLY A 380 -0.51 -8.43 2.55
CA GLY A 380 -1.02 -7.07 2.70
C GLY A 380 -0.83 -6.20 1.45
N LEU A 381 0.31 -6.34 0.76
CA LEU A 381 0.55 -5.64 -0.50
C LEU A 381 -0.27 -6.24 -1.65
N PHE A 382 -0.45 -7.56 -1.71
CA PHE A 382 -1.31 -8.22 -2.70
C PHE A 382 -2.79 -7.96 -2.44
N ILE A 383 -3.25 -7.91 -1.19
CA ILE A 383 -4.61 -7.49 -0.83
C ILE A 383 -4.80 -6.00 -1.12
N PHE A 384 -3.78 -5.15 -0.95
CA PHE A 384 -3.89 -3.73 -1.30
C PHE A 384 -3.82 -3.49 -2.80
N LEU A 385 -3.03 -4.26 -3.56
CA LEU A 385 -2.99 -4.22 -5.02
C LEU A 385 -4.25 -4.86 -5.63
N ALA A 386 -4.75 -5.94 -5.04
CA ALA A 386 -6.04 -6.53 -5.37
C ALA A 386 -7.17 -5.61 -4.94
N ALA A 387 -7.09 -4.90 -3.82
CA ALA A 387 -8.07 -3.89 -3.42
C ALA A 387 -8.00 -2.65 -4.32
N ILE A 388 -6.81 -2.20 -4.74
CA ILE A 388 -6.67 -1.18 -5.78
C ILE A 388 -7.28 -1.68 -7.08
N TRP A 389 -7.10 -2.95 -7.43
CA TRP A 389 -7.67 -3.56 -8.62
C TRP A 389 -9.17 -3.89 -8.50
N ASP A 390 -9.69 -4.07 -7.28
CA ASP A 390 -11.11 -4.27 -6.95
C ASP A 390 -11.82 -2.92 -6.74
N LEU A 391 -11.05 -1.83 -6.55
CA LEU A 391 -11.50 -0.43 -6.47
C LEU A 391 -11.38 0.30 -7.82
N LEU A 392 -10.57 -0.19 -8.76
CA LEU A 392 -10.50 0.21 -10.17
C LEU A 392 -11.45 -0.66 -11.01
#